data_AF-A0A355SCN3-F1
#
_entry.id   AF-A0A355SCN3-F1
#
_cell.length_a   1.000
_cell.length_b   1.000
_cell.length_c   1.000
_cell.angle_alpha   90.00
_cell.angle_beta   90.00
_cell.angle_gamma   90.00
#
_symmetry.space_group_name_H-M   'P 1'
#
loop_
_entity.id
_entity.type
_entity.pdbx_description
1 polymer ?
#
loop_
_entity_poly.entity_id
_entity_poly.type
_entity_poly.pdbx_seq_one_letter_code
_entity_poly.pdbx_strand_id
1 'polypeptide(L)' 'MKEFLSNNDIRYAYLDITSSIFNLKMFLKYRDNRHEFDEVKKSGRVGIPCIVINNGERIIFDKPDLNELK' A
#
# COMPACT_ATOMS: atom_id res chain seq x y z
N MET A 1 7.56 -0.64 8.22
CA MET A 1 6.10 -0.78 7.97
C MET A 1 5.58 -2.12 8.48
N LYS A 2 6.12 -3.25 8.00
CA LYS A 2 5.77 -4.60 8.51
C LYS A 2 5.87 -4.73 10.04
N GLU A 3 7.01 -4.35 10.61
CA GLU A 3 7.24 -4.38 12.07
C GLU A 3 6.30 -3.44 12.83
N PHE A 4 5.97 -2.28 12.26
CA PHE A 4 5.01 -1.35 12.87
C PHE A 4 3.61 -1.96 12.98
N LEU A 5 3.13 -2.63 11.92
CA LEU A 5 1.84 -3.30 11.95
C LEU A 5 1.83 -4.47 12.93
N SER A 6 2.88 -5.29 12.92
CA SER A 6 3.03 -6.42 13.85
C SER A 6 3.10 -5.98 15.31
N ASN A 7 3.86 -4.93 15.64
CA ASN A 7 3.98 -4.42 17.00
C ASN A 7 2.68 -3.82 17.55
N ASN A 8 1.74 -3.46 16.67
CA ASN A 8 0.44 -2.88 17.04
C ASN A 8 -0.72 -3.89 16.88
N ASP A 9 -0.43 -5.17 16.71
CA ASP A 9 -1.39 -6.27 16.53
C ASP A 9 -2.36 -6.06 15.35
N ILE A 10 -1.93 -5.32 14.33
CA ILE A 10 -2.74 -5.07 13.14
C ILE A 10 -2.61 -6.28 12.21
N ARG A 11 -3.74 -6.85 11.81
CA ARG A 11 -3.77 -7.95 10.84
C ARG A 11 -3.55 -7.39 9.43
N TYR A 12 -2.57 -7.95 8.72
CA TYR A 12 -2.28 -7.57 7.34
C TYR A 12 -1.86 -8.78 6.52
N ALA A 13 -2.11 -8.71 5.22
CA ALA A 13 -1.51 -9.61 4.25
C ALA A 13 -0.28 -8.93 3.65
N TYR A 14 0.89 -9.57 3.76
CA TYR A 14 2.08 -9.10 3.07
C TYR A 14 2.06 -9.57 1.62
N LEU A 15 2.17 -8.62 0.68
CA LEU A 15 2.23 -8.90 -0.75
C LEU A 15 3.54 -8.38 -1.31
N ASP A 16 4.34 -9.29 -1.87
CA ASP A 16 5.51 -8.96 -2.67
C ASP A 16 5.10 -8.82 -4.15
N ILE A 17 5.23 -7.61 -4.69
CA ILE A 17 4.87 -7.32 -6.08
C ILE A 17 5.82 -7.99 -7.09
N THR A 18 7.02 -8.38 -6.67
CA THR A 18 8.03 -9.02 -7.51
C THR A 18 7.88 -10.55 -7.54
N SER A 19 7.11 -11.12 -6.61
CA SER A 19 6.99 -12.58 -6.51
C SER A 19 6.10 -13.19 -7.60
N SER A 20 5.20 -12.43 -8.21
CA SER A 20 4.36 -12.90 -9.32
C SER A 20 3.77 -11.77 -10.16
N ILE A 21 3.47 -12.06 -11.43
CA ILE A 21 2.72 -11.17 -12.31
C ILE A 21 1.34 -10.84 -11.73
N PHE A 22 0.73 -11.78 -11.01
CA PHE A 22 -0.57 -11.55 -10.36
C PHE A 22 -0.49 -10.43 -9.32
N ASN A 23 0.52 -10.48 -8.43
CA ASN A 23 0.74 -9.44 -7.42
C ASN A 23 1.08 -8.09 -8.06
N LEU A 24 1.90 -8.10 -9.11
CA LEU A 24 2.20 -6.89 -9.86
C LEU A 24 0.94 -6.28 -10.48
N LYS A 25 0.08 -7.09 -11.12
CA LYS A 25 -1.19 -6.62 -11.70
C LYS A 25 -2.12 -6.05 -10.64
N MET A 26 -2.21 -6.68 -9.47
CA MET A 26 -2.96 -6.17 -8.33
C MET A 26 -2.45 -4.80 -7.88
N PHE A 27 -1.14 -4.63 -7.78
CA PHE A 27 -0.54 -3.34 -7.44
C PHE A 27 -0.78 -2.27 -8.52
N LEU A 28 -0.56 -2.59 -9.79
CA LEU A 28 -0.78 -1.66 -10.90
C LEU A 28 -2.23 -1.18 -10.98
N LYS A 29 -3.20 -2.06 -10.70
CA LYS A 29 -4.62 -1.68 -10.60
C LYS A 29 -4.82 -0.50 -9.65
N TYR A 30 -4.14 -0.47 -8.50
CA TYR A 30 -4.21 0.66 -7.59
C TYR A 30 -3.36 1.83 -8.05
N ARG A 31 -2.09 1.60 -8.41
CA ARG A 31 -1.15 2.65 -8.82
C ARG A 31 -1.67 3.52 -9.97
N ASP A 32 -2.33 2.88 -10.93
CA ASP A 32 -2.74 3.56 -12.16
C ASP A 32 -4.10 4.26 -12.01
N ASN A 33 -4.97 3.79 -11.10
CA ASN A 33 -6.35 4.27 -10.99
C ASN A 33 -6.66 5.07 -9.71
N ARG A 34 -5.76 5.10 -8.73
CA ARG A 34 -5.99 5.77 -7.44
C ARG A 34 -5.28 7.12 -7.38
N HIS A 35 -6.02 8.15 -6.99
CA HIS A 35 -5.53 9.53 -6.94
C HIS A 35 -4.37 9.68 -5.93
N GLU A 36 -4.32 8.84 -4.90
CA GLU A 36 -3.25 8.83 -3.91
C GLU A 36 -1.87 8.59 -4.55
N PHE A 37 -1.81 7.92 -5.72
CA PHE A 37 -0.57 7.70 -6.46
C PHE A 37 -0.19 8.85 -7.40
N ASP A 38 -1.03 9.86 -7.61
CA ASP A 38 -0.75 10.89 -8.60
C ASP A 38 0.48 11.72 -8.24
N GLU A 39 0.59 12.16 -6.98
CA GLU A 39 1.77 12.87 -6.48
C GLU A 39 3.02 11.97 -6.46
N VAL A 40 2.83 10.70 -6.10
CA VAL A 40 3.90 9.69 -6.12
C VAL A 40 4.46 9.53 -7.55
N LYS A 41 3.59 9.37 -8.55
CA LYS A 41 3.98 9.27 -9.96
C LYS A 41 4.65 10.54 -10.47
N LYS A 42 4.11 11.73 -10.12
CA LYS A 42 4.71 13.02 -10.48
C LYS A 42 6.13 13.17 -9.94
N SER A 43 6.39 12.65 -8.74
CA SER A 43 7.73 12.63 -8.13
C SER A 43 8.68 11.57 -8.71
N GLY A 44 8.25 10.80 -9.72
CA GLY A 44 9.05 9.73 -10.33
C GLY A 44 9.20 8.48 -9.45
N ARG A 45 8.41 8.37 -8.37
CA ARG A 45 8.47 7.25 -7.44
C ARG A 45 7.52 6.13 -7.84
N VAL A 46 7.86 4.91 -7.43
CA VAL A 46 7.03 3.71 -7.68
C VAL A 46 5.80 3.67 -6.76
N GLY A 47 5.92 4.15 -5.51
CA GLY A 47 4.84 4.12 -4.52
C GLY A 47 4.81 2.87 -3.64
N ILE A 48 5.99 2.32 -3.32
CA ILE A 48 6.15 1.22 -2.38
C ILE A 48 7.20 1.58 -1.31
N PRO A 49 7.10 1.06 -0.08
CA PRO A 49 5.99 0.25 0.46
C PRO A 49 4.71 1.08 0.64
N CYS A 50 3.54 0.43 0.48
CA CYS A 50 2.23 1.05 0.71
C CYS A 50 1.28 0.08 1.40
N ILE A 51 0.32 0.61 2.15
CA ILE A 51 -0.77 -0.13 2.79
C ILE A 51 -2.05 0.14 2.02
N VAL A 52 -2.78 -0.92 1.68
CA VAL A 52 -4.09 -0.84 1.02
C VAL A 52 -5.14 -1.28 2.03
N ILE A 53 -6.09 -0.41 2.32
CA ILE A 53 -7.16 -0.63 3.31
C ILE A 53 -8.48 -0.89 2.57
N ASN A 54 -9.29 -1.82 3.08
CA ASN A 54 -10.63 -2.13 2.56
C ASN A 54 -10.68 -2.28 1.02
N ASN A 55 -9.80 -3.11 0.45
CA ASN A 55 -9.70 -3.36 -1.00
C ASN A 55 -9.48 -2.09 -1.84
N GLY A 56 -8.73 -1.14 -1.30
CA GLY A 56 -8.35 0.09 -1.98
C GLY A 56 -9.30 1.23 -1.72
N GLU A 57 -10.10 1.21 -0.65
CA GLU A 57 -10.80 2.39 -0.17
C GLU A 57 -9.82 3.52 0.14
N ARG A 58 -8.69 3.17 0.77
CA ARG A 58 -7.61 4.11 1.12
C ARG A 58 -6.24 3.47 0.91
N ILE A 59 -5.27 4.30 0.51
CA ILE A 59 -3.88 3.87 0.30
C ILE A 59 -2.94 4.81 1.04
N ILE A 60 -2.02 4.23 1.82
CA ILE A 60 -1.10 4.97 2.69
C ILE A 60 0.35 4.60 2.33
N PHE A 61 1.18 5.61 2.08
CA PHE A 61 2.59 5.43 1.70
C PHE A 61 3.57 5.66 2.85
N ASP A 62 3.16 6.44 3.86
CA ASP A 62 3.98 6.80 5.02
C ASP A 62 3.54 6.06 6.28
N LYS A 63 4.14 6.38 7.42
CA LYS A 63 3.73 5.82 8.71
C LYS A 63 2.29 6.25 9.01
N PRO A 64 1.32 5.31 9.01
CA PRO A 64 -0.08 5.68 9.26
C PRO A 64 -0.29 6.04 10.72
N ASP A 65 -1.31 6.86 10.99
CA ASP A 65 -1.87 6.93 12.34
C ASP A 65 -2.56 5.59 12.67
N LEU A 66 -2.38 5.09 13.89
CA LEU A 66 -2.93 3.79 14.29
C LEU A 66 -4.45 3.75 14.27
N ASN A 67 -5.10 4.90 14.47
CA ASN A 67 -6.56 5.00 14.44
C ASN A 67 -7.13 4.80 13.03
N GLU A 68 -6.30 4.94 11.99
CA GLU A 68 -6.71 4.76 10.60
C GLU A 68 -6.63 3.30 10.12
N LEU A 69 -6.04 2.42 10.93
CA LEU A 69 -5.75 1.03 10.58
C LEU A 69 -6.63 0.01 11.32
N LYS A 70 -7.48 0.48 12.24
CA LYS A 70 -8.40 -0.34 13.04
C LYS A 70 -9.80 -0.36 12.47
#